data_AF-A0A485B6G0-F1
#
_entry.id   AF-A0A485B6G0-F1
#
_cell.length_a   1.000
_cell.length_b   1.000
_cell.length_c   1.000
_cell.angle_alpha   90.00
_cell.angle_beta   90.00
_cell.angle_gamma   90.00
#
_symmetry.space_group_name_H-M   'P 1'
#
loop_
_entity.id
_entity.type
_entity.pdbx_description
1 polymer ?
#
loop_
_entity_poly.entity_id
_entity_poly.type
_entity_poly.pdbx_seq_one_letter_code
_entity_poly.pdbx_strand_id
1 'polypeptide(L)'
;MKQYITGAVRISAAVAGMMMAWQAGAAEQPKELNLGILGGPERHSAIGDNQCVKQFLDKELNVDTKLRNSSDYSGVIQGLLGGKVDVVLSMSPSSYASVYINNPKAVDYCRYRRG
;
A
#
# COMPACT_ATOMS: atom_id res chain seq x y z
N MET A 1 0.80 31.47 45.86
CA MET A 1 1.48 31.44 44.54
C MET A 1 1.87 30.04 44.07
N LYS A 2 2.45 29.16 44.90
CA LYS A 2 2.88 27.79 44.51
C LYS A 2 1.76 26.85 44.00
N GLN A 3 0.55 26.96 44.54
CA GLN A 3 -0.62 26.12 44.20
C GLN A 3 -1.10 26.32 42.74
N TYR A 4 -1.00 27.55 42.23
CA TYR A 4 -1.44 27.90 40.87
C TYR A 4 -0.44 27.42 39.79
N ILE A 5 0.84 27.37 40.14
CA ILE A 5 1.91 26.91 39.23
C ILE A 5 1.78 25.39 39.02
N THR A 6 1.46 24.63 40.06
CA THR A 6 1.28 23.17 39.95
C THR A 6 0.02 22.80 39.15
N GLY A 7 -1.06 23.57 39.27
CA GLY A 7 -2.30 23.35 38.50
C GLY A 7 -2.12 23.62 37.00
N ALA A 8 -1.45 24.73 36.64
CA ALA A 8 -1.18 25.08 35.26
C ALA A 8 -0.29 24.03 34.55
N VAL A 9 0.72 23.50 35.23
CA VAL A 9 1.61 22.47 34.67
C VAL A 9 0.86 21.17 34.31
N ARG A 10 -0.15 20.79 35.12
CA ARG A 10 -0.93 19.56 34.86
C ARG A 10 -1.91 19.71 33.70
N ILE A 11 -2.52 20.88 33.55
CA ILE A 11 -3.42 21.17 32.42
C ILE A 11 -2.61 21.19 31.11
N SER A 12 -1.44 21.84 31.11
CA SER A 12 -0.55 21.87 29.95
C SER A 12 -0.08 20.47 29.53
N ALA A 13 0.23 19.60 30.49
CA ALA A 13 0.62 18.22 30.22
C ALA A 13 -0.51 17.39 29.59
N ALA A 14 -1.77 17.58 30.02
CA ALA A 14 -2.91 16.87 29.46
C ALA A 14 -3.21 17.30 28.00
N VAL A 15 -3.13 18.60 27.70
CA VAL A 15 -3.33 19.12 26.33
C VAL A 15 -2.23 18.65 25.39
N ALA A 16 -0.96 18.65 25.84
CA ALA A 16 0.15 18.14 25.05
C ALA A 16 0.01 16.63 24.78
N GLY A 17 -0.46 15.85 25.75
CA GLY A 17 -0.72 14.41 25.58
C GLY A 17 -1.81 14.12 24.53
N MET A 18 -2.88 14.92 24.50
CA MET A 18 -3.95 14.76 23.50
C MET A 18 -3.49 15.10 22.08
N MET A 19 -2.65 16.14 21.91
CA MET A 19 -2.09 16.50 20.59
C MET A 19 -1.15 15.42 20.04
N MET A 20 -0.35 14.79 20.89
CA MET A 20 0.56 13.70 20.49
C MET A 20 -0.22 12.43 20.09
N ALA A 21 -1.31 12.11 20.79
CA ALA A 21 -2.15 10.95 20.47
C ALA A 21 -2.87 11.08 19.11
N TRP A 22 -3.24 12.31 18.72
CA TRP A 22 -3.90 12.57 17.43
C TRP A 22 -2.96 12.32 16.24
N GLN A 23 -1.68 12.66 16.36
CA GLN A 23 -0.69 12.45 15.29
C GLN A 23 -0.33 10.97 15.11
N ALA A 24 -0.38 10.16 16.18
CA ALA A 24 -0.07 8.73 16.11
C ALA A 24 -1.15 7.89 15.42
N GLY A 25 -2.37 8.41 15.26
CA GLY A 25 -3.50 7.71 14.63
C GLY A 25 -3.69 7.98 13.13
N ALA A 26 -2.95 8.94 12.57
CA ALA A 26 -2.97 9.19 11.13
C ALA A 26 -2.18 8.06 10.44
N ALA A 27 -2.89 7.05 9.93
CA ALA A 27 -2.29 6.02 9.08
C ALA A 27 -1.56 6.71 7.92
N GLU A 28 -0.23 6.66 7.96
CA GLU A 28 0.61 7.28 6.96
C GLU A 28 0.33 6.58 5.62
N GLN A 29 -0.19 7.32 4.64
CA GLN A 29 -0.37 6.76 3.30
C GLN A 29 0.98 6.22 2.81
N PRO A 30 1.03 4.98 2.31
CA PRO A 30 2.27 4.41 1.80
C PRO A 30 2.79 5.31 0.67
N LYS A 31 3.98 5.90 0.87
CA LYS A 31 4.58 6.81 -0.11
C LYS A 31 4.97 6.12 -1.41
N GLU A 32 5.02 4.79 -1.41
CA GLU A 32 5.34 3.97 -2.58
C GLU A 32 4.31 2.86 -2.76
N LEU A 33 3.97 2.56 -4.02
CA LEU A 33 3.07 1.48 -4.41
C LEU A 33 3.74 0.56 -5.44
N ASN A 34 4.00 -0.70 -5.12
CA ASN A 34 4.63 -1.64 -6.03
C ASN A 34 3.58 -2.37 -6.89
N LEU A 35 3.30 -1.84 -8.08
CA LEU A 35 2.38 -2.44 -9.04
C LEU A 35 3.08 -3.57 -9.80
N GLY A 36 2.62 -4.80 -9.60
CA GLY A 36 3.07 -5.97 -10.34
C GLY A 36 2.48 -6.01 -11.75
N ILE A 37 3.34 -6.16 -12.75
CA ILE A 37 2.96 -6.26 -14.16
C ILE A 37 3.51 -7.57 -14.70
N LEU A 38 2.64 -8.36 -15.34
CA LEU A 38 3.07 -9.50 -16.14
C LEU A 38 3.70 -8.96 -17.42
N GLY A 39 5.02 -9.09 -17.52
CA GLY A 39 5.75 -8.73 -18.73
C GLY A 39 5.43 -9.68 -19.86
N GLY A 40 5.14 -9.11 -21.04
CA GLY A 40 5.41 -9.81 -22.29
C GLY A 40 6.92 -10.02 -22.47
N PRO A 41 7.35 -10.67 -23.57
CA PRO A 41 8.75 -11.04 -23.81
C PRO A 41 9.75 -9.86 -23.73
N GLU A 42 9.29 -8.62 -23.87
CA GLU A 42 10.08 -7.39 -23.84
C GLU A 42 9.76 -6.53 -22.60
N ARG A 43 10.72 -6.36 -21.68
CA ARG A 43 10.50 -5.63 -20.41
C ARG A 43 10.24 -4.13 -20.56
N HIS A 44 10.75 -3.51 -21.63
CA HIS A 44 10.66 -2.07 -21.86
C HIS A 44 9.28 -1.65 -22.37
N SER A 45 8.69 -2.42 -23.29
CA SER A 45 7.35 -2.15 -23.82
C SER A 45 6.29 -2.22 -22.72
N ALA A 46 6.37 -3.24 -21.86
CA ALA A 46 5.45 -3.40 -20.74
C ALA A 46 5.51 -2.26 -19.70
N ILE A 47 6.67 -1.61 -19.53
CA ILE A 47 6.80 -0.43 -18.65
C ILE A 47 6.24 0.82 -19.35
N GLY A 48 6.45 0.97 -20.65
CA GLY A 48 5.91 2.07 -21.46
C GLY A 48 4.39 2.04 -21.51
N ASP A 49 3.80 0.88 -21.81
CA ASP A 49 2.36 0.69 -21.96
C ASP A 49 1.58 0.94 -20.65
N ASN A 50 2.24 0.72 -19.50
CA ASN A 50 1.62 0.88 -18.19
C ASN A 50 1.99 2.21 -17.49
N GLN A 51 2.69 3.13 -18.17
CA GLN A 51 2.95 4.47 -17.62
C GLN A 51 1.65 5.22 -17.32
N CYS A 52 0.61 5.03 -18.13
CA CYS A 52 -0.70 5.65 -17.89
C CYS A 52 -1.30 5.20 -16.55
N VAL A 53 -1.17 3.91 -16.20
CA VAL A 53 -1.65 3.36 -14.93
C VAL A 53 -0.84 3.93 -13.76
N LYS A 54 0.49 4.02 -13.90
CA LYS A 54 1.34 4.70 -12.91
C LYS A 54 0.87 6.13 -12.67
N GLN A 55 0.75 6.94 -13.73
CA GLN A 55 0.36 8.34 -13.62
C GLN A 55 -1.02 8.50 -12.98
N PHE A 56 -1.97 7.62 -13.31
CA PHE A 56 -3.29 7.62 -12.70
C PHE A 56 -3.22 7.31 -11.19
N LEU A 57 -2.52 6.24 -10.80
CA LEU A 57 -2.39 5.86 -9.40
C LEU A 57 -1.62 6.89 -8.58
N ASP A 58 -0.54 7.44 -9.13
CA ASP A 58 0.26 8.48 -8.48
C ASP A 58 -0.60 9.72 -8.20
N LYS A 59 -1.42 10.13 -9.18
CA LYS A 59 -2.27 11.31 -9.05
C LYS A 59 -3.43 11.11 -8.08
N GLU A 60 -4.17 10.01 -8.22
CA GLU A 60 -5.40 9.78 -7.45
C GLU A 60 -5.12 9.31 -6.02
N LEU A 61 -4.01 8.59 -5.80
CA LEU A 61 -3.65 8.07 -4.48
C LEU A 61 -2.54 8.88 -3.79
N ASN A 62 -1.90 9.83 -4.49
CA ASN A 62 -0.78 10.62 -3.99
C ASN A 62 0.40 9.74 -3.51
N VAL A 63 0.77 8.76 -4.32
CA VAL A 63 1.84 7.77 -4.06
C VAL A 63 2.88 7.76 -5.19
N ASP A 64 4.05 7.17 -4.97
CA ASP A 64 5.00 6.85 -6.04
C ASP A 64 4.88 5.38 -6.47
N THR A 65 4.16 5.14 -7.55
CA THR A 65 3.94 3.79 -8.06
C THR A 65 5.19 3.24 -8.77
N LYS A 66 5.78 2.17 -8.26
CA LYS A 66 6.87 1.44 -8.93
C LYS A 66 6.31 0.28 -9.74
N LEU A 67 6.56 0.27 -11.04
CA LEU A 67 6.19 -0.84 -11.91
C LEU A 67 7.19 -2.00 -11.74
N ARG A 68 6.72 -3.12 -11.16
CA ARG A 68 7.49 -4.34 -10.93
C ARG A 68 7.12 -5.36 -12.00
N ASN A 69 7.95 -5.41 -13.05
CA ASN A 69 7.76 -6.35 -14.15
C ASN A 69 8.32 -7.74 -13.79
N SER A 70 7.55 -8.78 -14.08
CA SER A 70 8.01 -10.17 -14.05
C SER A 70 7.74 -10.86 -15.39
N SER A 71 8.68 -11.70 -15.85
CA SER A 71 8.58 -12.43 -17.12
C SER A 71 7.50 -13.52 -17.14
N ASP A 72 7.00 -13.94 -15.99
CA ASP A 72 6.03 -15.03 -15.86
C ASP A 72 5.16 -14.87 -14.60
N TYR A 73 4.15 -15.74 -14.50
CA TYR A 73 3.23 -15.75 -13.35
C TYR A 73 3.91 -16.13 -12.04
N SER A 74 4.93 -16.99 -12.09
CA SER A 74 5.62 -17.47 -10.89
C SER A 74 6.33 -16.33 -10.18
N GLY A 75 6.97 -15.42 -10.92
CA GLY A 75 7.64 -14.27 -10.33
C GLY A 75 6.66 -13.24 -9.75
N VAL A 76 5.47 -13.05 -10.34
CA VAL A 76 4.41 -12.22 -9.73
C VAL A 76 3.89 -12.86 -8.43
N ILE A 77 3.63 -14.17 -8.44
CA ILE A 77 3.18 -14.93 -7.24
C ILE A 77 4.22 -14.83 -6.12
N GLN A 78 5.50 -15.03 -6.43
CA GLN A 78 6.59 -14.89 -5.46
C GLN A 78 6.73 -13.45 -4.97
N GLY A 79 6.51 -12.46 -5.85
CA GLY A 79 6.48 -11.05 -5.48
C GLY A 79 5.39 -10.74 -4.46
N LEU A 80 4.19 -11.29 -4.62
CA LEU A 80 3.08 -11.16 -3.67
C LEU A 80 3.38 -11.85 -2.35
N LEU A 81 3.82 -13.12 -2.39
CA LEU A 81 4.17 -13.88 -1.19
C LEU A 81 5.32 -13.25 -0.40
N GLY A 82 6.27 -12.63 -1.09
CA GLY A 82 7.43 -11.95 -0.51
C GLY A 82 7.21 -10.48 -0.14
N GLY A 83 5.99 -9.93 -0.32
CA GLY A 83 5.69 -8.53 -0.03
C GLY A 83 6.49 -7.53 -0.86
N LYS A 84 6.88 -7.91 -2.09
CA LYS A 84 7.58 -7.05 -3.07
C LYS A 84 6.63 -6.46 -4.11
N VAL A 85 5.41 -6.98 -4.18
CA VAL A 85 4.31 -6.52 -5.04
C VAL A 85 3.12 -6.26 -4.15
N ASP A 86 2.52 -5.08 -4.27
CA ASP A 86 1.39 -4.63 -3.45
C ASP A 86 0.06 -4.84 -4.17
N VAL A 87 0.04 -4.67 -5.49
CA VAL A 87 -1.18 -4.78 -6.30
C VAL A 87 -0.88 -5.41 -7.66
N VAL A 88 -1.82 -6.20 -8.16
CA VAL A 88 -1.83 -6.74 -9.53
C VAL A 88 -3.23 -6.55 -10.09
N LEU A 89 -3.37 -5.82 -11.19
CA LEU A 89 -4.68 -5.45 -11.75
C LEU A 89 -5.35 -6.60 -12.53
N SER A 90 -4.54 -7.49 -13.12
CA SER A 90 -5.02 -8.54 -14.02
C SER A 90 -4.45 -9.91 -13.65
N MET A 91 -4.86 -10.44 -12.49
CA MET A 91 -4.46 -11.77 -12.04
C MET A 91 -5.53 -12.82 -12.33
N SER A 92 -5.12 -14.00 -12.81
CA SER A 92 -6.05 -15.11 -13.03
C SER A 92 -6.52 -15.72 -11.69
N PRO A 93 -7.73 -16.32 -11.64
CA PRO A 93 -8.23 -16.96 -10.42
C PRO A 93 -7.34 -18.08 -9.88
N SER A 94 -6.69 -18.83 -10.77
CA SER A 94 -5.75 -19.91 -10.38
C SER A 94 -4.50 -19.37 -9.70
N SER A 95 -3.92 -18.28 -10.22
CA SER A 95 -2.79 -17.60 -9.59
C SER A 95 -3.18 -17.00 -8.24
N TYR A 96 -4.39 -16.42 -8.13
CA TYR A 96 -4.93 -15.94 -6.84
C TYR A 96 -5.05 -17.08 -5.83
N ALA A 97 -5.66 -18.19 -6.21
CA ALA A 97 -5.81 -19.35 -5.34
C ALA A 97 -4.45 -19.88 -4.88
N SER A 98 -3.45 -19.91 -5.77
CA SER A 98 -2.08 -20.31 -5.42
C SER A 98 -1.48 -19.43 -4.32
N VAL A 99 -1.56 -18.10 -4.45
CA VAL A 99 -1.06 -17.17 -3.42
C VAL A 99 -1.85 -17.35 -2.11
N TYR A 100 -3.18 -17.41 -2.21
CA TYR A 100 -4.06 -17.49 -1.04
C TYR A 100 -3.86 -18.80 -0.24
N ILE A 101 -3.71 -19.94 -0.91
CA ILE A 101 -3.45 -21.24 -0.26
C ILE A 101 -2.12 -21.22 0.48
N ASN A 102 -1.09 -20.58 -0.09
CA ASN A 102 0.24 -20.50 0.53
C ASN A 102 0.28 -19.47 1.68
N ASN A 103 -0.36 -18.32 1.51
CA ASN A 103 -0.48 -17.30 2.54
C ASN A 103 -1.78 -16.50 2.36
N PRO A 104 -2.83 -16.78 3.15
CA PRO A 104 -4.11 -16.10 3.06
C PRO A 104 -4.06 -14.59 3.33
N LYS A 105 -2.96 -14.10 3.95
CA LYS A 105 -2.75 -12.68 4.24
C LYS A 105 -1.94 -11.95 3.15
N ALA A 106 -1.36 -12.67 2.20
CA ALA A 106 -0.55 -12.06 1.13
C ALA A 106 -1.40 -11.48 0.00
N VAL A 107 -2.70 -11.78 -0.04
CA VAL A 107 -3.58 -11.31 -1.10
C VAL A 107 -5.00 -11.09 -0.58
N ASP A 108 -5.63 -10.02 -1.06
CA ASP A 108 -7.06 -9.77 -0.92
C ASP A 108 -7.61 -9.29 -2.26
N TYR A 109 -8.92 -9.26 -2.43
CA TYR A 109 -9.58 -8.80 -3.64
C TYR A 109 -10.49 -7.61 -3.35
N CYS A 110 -10.49 -6.64 -4.26
CA CYS A 110 -11.40 -5.50 -4.17
C CYS A 110 -12.85 -5.98 -4.34
N ARG A 111 -13.57 -6.08 -3.22
CA ARG A 111 -15.01 -6.38 -3.24
C ARG A 111 -15.77 -5.15 -3.70
N TYR A 112 -16.45 -5.27 -4.84
CA TYR A 112 -17.42 -4.27 -5.24
C TYR A 112 -18.64 -4.35 -4.30
N ARG A 113 -18.71 -3.43 -3.34
CA ARG A 113 -19.87 -3.30 -2.45
C ARG A 113 -20.93 -2.49 -3.18
N ARG A 114 -21.93 -3.17 -3.76
CA ARG A 114 -23.15 -2.46 -4.18
C ARG A 114 -23.83 -1.92 -2.92
N GLY A 115 -23.99 -0.60 -2.88
CA GLY A 115 -24.89 0.08 -1.95
C GLY A 115 -26.34 -0.22 -2.27
#